data_AF-A0A1Q5PL43-F1
#
_entry.id   AF-A0A1Q5PL43-F1
#
_cell.length_a   1.000
_cell.length_b   1.000
_cell.length_c   1.000
_cell.angle_alpha   90.00
_cell.angle_beta   90.00
_cell.angle_gamma   90.00
#
_symmetry.space_group_name_H-M   'P 1'
#
loop_
_entity.id
_entity.type
_entity.pdbx_description
1 polymer ?
#
loop_
_entity_poly.entity_id
_entity_poly.type
_entity_poly.pdbx_seq_one_letter_code
_entity_poly.pdbx_strand_id
1 'polypeptide(L)'
;MPNRTIDDVIAYLEKREVEHLVHFTRVSNLPRIIQEGIVPRGKLESERSEVRYFDELRLDQHRERSCFSVSFPNLLMMYKYSKEIEESKEDDGICILFIPVGDLKKIAKLGRIYFYHTNAANAIFKKSSESVSVDGEDIEDLFRDEMSTKQGRTVNRTDDGIPCFLTTDPQAEVQIDATVPFDLVKFVSVKDIELKLKVEELLHRQAKRCYVYQAWKVKGERAYNVFGYPKCWHNWYGQDKNGE
;
A
#
# COMPACT_ATOMS: atom_id res chain seq x y z
N MET A 1 17.66 -3.15 21.07
CA MET A 1 17.06 -1.81 20.82
C MET A 1 15.80 -1.72 21.66
N PRO A 2 15.44 -0.56 22.23
CA PRO A 2 14.23 -0.48 23.05
C PRO A 2 13.01 -0.81 22.18
N ASN A 3 12.14 -1.70 22.68
CA ASN A 3 10.90 -2.08 22.01
C ASN A 3 10.03 -0.83 21.82
N ARG A 4 9.84 -0.38 20.57
CA ARG A 4 8.91 0.71 20.27
C ARG A 4 7.48 0.24 20.34
N THR A 5 6.64 1.10 20.89
CA THR A 5 5.20 0.90 20.92
C THR A 5 4.56 1.31 19.60
N ILE A 6 3.32 0.87 19.36
CA ILE A 6 2.57 1.35 18.19
C ILE A 6 2.33 2.86 18.24
N ASP A 7 2.24 3.44 19.44
CA ASP A 7 2.06 4.88 19.61
C ASP A 7 3.32 5.65 19.15
N ASP A 8 4.52 5.10 19.39
CA ASP A 8 5.78 5.68 18.88
C ASP A 8 5.84 5.65 17.35
N VAL A 9 5.38 4.54 16.74
CA VAL A 9 5.32 4.39 15.28
C VAL A 9 4.35 5.40 14.67
N ILE A 10 3.16 5.58 15.26
CA ILE A 10 2.18 6.57 14.79
C ILE A 10 2.76 7.98 14.89
N ALA A 11 3.34 8.33 16.05
CA ALA A 11 3.95 9.64 16.26
C ALA A 11 5.10 9.91 15.27
N TYR A 12 5.89 8.89 14.95
CA TYR A 12 6.94 8.99 13.93
C TYR A 12 6.34 9.27 12.54
N LEU A 13 5.35 8.49 12.11
CA LEU A 13 4.67 8.66 10.82
C LEU A 13 4.00 10.04 10.70
N GLU A 14 3.33 10.50 11.75
CA GLU A 14 2.70 11.83 11.80
C GLU A 14 3.74 12.95 11.72
N LYS A 15 4.88 12.80 12.42
CA LYS A 15 6.02 13.74 12.31
C LYS A 15 6.61 13.77 10.89
N ARG A 16 6.55 12.66 10.17
CA ARG A 16 6.90 12.56 8.74
C ARG A 16 5.79 13.06 7.82
N GLU A 17 4.69 13.57 8.36
CA GLU A 17 3.51 14.04 7.64
C GLU A 17 2.76 12.95 6.85
N VAL A 18 2.99 11.67 7.17
CA VAL A 18 2.25 10.55 6.60
C VAL A 18 0.84 10.54 7.19
N GLU A 19 -0.17 10.58 6.32
CA GLU A 19 -1.57 10.60 6.75
C GLU A 19 -2.22 9.22 6.66
N HIS A 20 -1.82 8.41 5.67
CA HIS A 20 -2.52 7.17 5.35
C HIS A 20 -1.55 6.03 4.99
N LEU A 21 -1.91 4.82 5.41
CA LEU A 21 -1.55 3.62 4.67
C LEU A 21 -2.48 3.46 3.46
N VAL A 22 -1.94 2.92 2.39
CA VAL A 22 -2.59 2.86 1.08
C VAL A 22 -2.60 1.42 0.59
N HIS A 23 -3.76 0.93 0.15
CA HIS A 23 -3.91 -0.40 -0.42
C HIS A 23 -4.65 -0.32 -1.76
N PHE A 24 -4.02 -0.73 -2.85
CA PHE A 24 -4.71 -0.81 -4.14
C PHE A 24 -5.26 -2.23 -4.36
N THR A 25 -6.42 -2.32 -5.00
CA THR A 25 -7.09 -3.58 -5.32
C THR A 25 -8.02 -3.42 -6.53
N ARG A 26 -8.54 -4.54 -7.05
CA ARG A 26 -9.50 -4.57 -8.16
C ARG A 26 -10.85 -4.08 -7.64
N VAL A 27 -11.61 -3.36 -8.45
CA VAL A 27 -12.97 -2.97 -8.10
C VAL A 27 -13.84 -4.20 -7.88
N SER A 28 -13.64 -5.28 -8.65
CA SER A 28 -14.32 -6.56 -8.44
C SER A 28 -14.05 -7.23 -7.09
N ASN A 29 -12.98 -6.86 -6.37
CA ASN A 29 -12.70 -7.37 -5.02
C ASN A 29 -13.42 -6.58 -3.92
N LEU A 30 -13.92 -5.37 -4.22
CA LEU A 30 -14.58 -4.53 -3.22
C LEU A 30 -15.80 -5.17 -2.55
N PRO A 31 -16.71 -5.88 -3.25
CA PRO A 31 -17.86 -6.48 -2.59
C PRO A 31 -17.46 -7.37 -1.41
N ARG A 32 -16.38 -8.15 -1.60
CA ARG A 32 -15.83 -9.00 -0.55
C ARG A 32 -15.09 -8.17 0.50
N ILE A 33 -14.25 -7.23 0.11
CA ILE A 33 -13.49 -6.40 1.04
C ILE A 33 -14.42 -5.59 1.97
N ILE A 34 -15.54 -5.10 1.45
CA ILE A 34 -16.53 -4.37 2.24
C ILE A 34 -17.19 -5.28 3.29
N GLN A 35 -17.46 -6.54 2.93
CA GLN A 35 -18.11 -7.52 3.79
C GLN A 35 -17.15 -8.13 4.83
N GLU A 36 -15.96 -8.51 4.40
CA GLU A 36 -15.01 -9.34 5.17
C GLU A 36 -13.78 -8.55 5.65
N GLY A 37 -13.53 -7.38 5.09
CA GLY A 37 -12.28 -6.62 5.28
C GLY A 37 -11.19 -6.99 4.27
N ILE A 38 -10.02 -6.37 4.40
CA ILE A 38 -8.82 -6.69 3.62
C ILE A 38 -8.19 -7.94 4.25
N VAL A 39 -8.67 -9.11 3.82
CA VAL A 39 -8.24 -10.41 4.34
C VAL A 39 -6.90 -10.82 3.72
N PRO A 40 -5.92 -11.28 4.53
CA PRO A 40 -4.68 -11.85 4.01
C PRO A 40 -4.92 -13.08 3.10
N ARG A 41 -4.10 -13.22 2.05
CA ARG A 41 -4.30 -14.25 1.01
C ARG A 41 -4.27 -15.68 1.53
N GLY A 42 -3.40 -16.00 2.49
CA GLY A 42 -3.24 -17.34 3.06
C GLY A 42 -4.52 -17.84 3.75
N LYS A 43 -5.25 -16.92 4.40
CA LYS A 43 -6.57 -17.22 4.97
C LYS A 43 -7.60 -17.49 3.88
N LEU A 44 -7.59 -16.69 2.81
CA LEU A 44 -8.50 -16.83 1.67
C LEU A 44 -8.30 -18.15 0.90
N GLU A 45 -7.06 -18.61 0.75
CA GLU A 45 -6.71 -19.90 0.13
C GLU A 45 -7.17 -21.09 0.97
N SER A 46 -7.07 -20.99 2.30
CA SER A 46 -7.53 -22.05 3.22
C SER A 46 -9.05 -22.26 3.21
N GLU A 47 -9.81 -21.24 2.83
CA GLU A 47 -11.28 -21.21 2.84
C GLU A 47 -11.93 -21.57 1.48
N ARG A 48 -11.15 -22.01 0.47
CA ARG A 48 -11.64 -22.28 -0.92
C ARG A 48 -12.47 -21.13 -1.50
N SER A 49 -12.03 -19.92 -1.22
CA SER A 49 -12.78 -18.71 -1.50
C SER A 49 -12.47 -18.18 -2.91
N GLU A 50 -13.50 -17.90 -3.73
CA GLU A 50 -13.38 -17.40 -5.12
C GLU A 50 -12.89 -15.94 -5.18
N VAL A 51 -11.70 -15.65 -4.64
CA VAL A 51 -11.05 -14.34 -4.85
C VAL A 51 -10.29 -14.37 -6.15
N ARG A 52 -10.52 -13.37 -7.02
CA ARG A 52 -9.67 -13.14 -8.18
C ARG A 52 -8.38 -12.46 -7.71
N TYR A 53 -7.35 -13.28 -7.57
CA TYR A 53 -6.02 -12.81 -7.23
C TYR A 53 -5.34 -12.23 -8.47
N PHE A 54 -4.51 -11.24 -8.22
CA PHE A 54 -3.72 -10.55 -9.24
C PHE A 54 -2.48 -11.34 -9.70
N ASP A 55 -2.35 -12.62 -9.36
CA ASP A 55 -1.24 -13.45 -9.83
C ASP A 55 -1.57 -14.91 -9.50
N GLU A 56 -1.78 -15.75 -10.52
CA GLU A 56 -1.82 -17.22 -10.34
C GLU A 56 -0.43 -17.79 -10.01
N LEU A 57 0.64 -16.98 -10.16
CA LEU A 57 2.03 -17.40 -10.03
C LEU A 57 2.89 -16.37 -9.26
N ARG A 58 2.52 -16.04 -8.02
CA ARG A 58 3.45 -15.37 -7.10
C ARG A 58 4.16 -16.37 -6.18
N LEU A 59 5.47 -16.49 -6.39
CA LEU A 59 6.46 -17.16 -5.53
C LEU A 59 6.77 -16.36 -4.24
N ASP A 60 5.89 -15.47 -3.80
CA ASP A 60 6.12 -14.65 -2.61
C ASP A 60 5.84 -15.47 -1.33
N GLN A 61 6.84 -15.54 -0.47
CA GLN A 61 6.93 -16.43 0.70
C GLN A 61 6.08 -15.97 1.92
N HIS A 62 5.21 -14.96 1.76
CA HIS A 62 4.44 -14.34 2.84
C HIS A 62 2.94 -14.25 2.53
N ARG A 63 2.34 -15.41 2.18
CA ARG A 63 0.92 -15.52 1.83
C ARG A 63 -0.02 -15.08 2.96
N GLU A 64 0.41 -15.16 4.21
CA GLU A 64 -0.40 -14.84 5.40
C GLU A 64 -0.63 -13.33 5.65
N ARG A 65 -0.24 -12.43 4.74
CA ARG A 65 -0.27 -10.98 5.00
C ARG A 65 -0.87 -10.17 3.86
N SER A 66 -1.48 -9.04 4.20
CA SER A 66 -1.93 -8.02 3.25
C SER A 66 -0.86 -6.92 3.12
N CYS A 67 -0.53 -6.53 1.89
CA CYS A 67 0.45 -5.47 1.62
C CYS A 67 -0.20 -4.10 1.54
N PHE A 68 0.44 -3.12 2.14
CA PHE A 68 0.09 -1.71 2.13
C PHE A 68 1.32 -0.88 1.77
N SER A 69 1.10 0.27 1.16
CA SER A 69 2.13 1.28 0.91
C SER A 69 1.94 2.48 1.85
N VAL A 70 2.96 3.30 2.01
CA VAL A 70 2.93 4.49 2.88
C VAL A 70 2.73 5.74 2.02
N SER A 71 1.68 6.51 2.29
CA SER A 71 1.26 7.75 1.57
C SER A 71 0.89 7.59 0.10
N PHE A 72 1.59 6.76 -0.67
CA PHE A 72 1.45 6.58 -2.10
C PHE A 72 1.42 5.09 -2.45
N PRO A 73 0.60 4.64 -3.42
CA PRO A 73 0.62 3.25 -3.83
C PRO A 73 1.98 2.87 -4.44
N ASN A 74 2.36 1.58 -4.34
CA ASN A 74 3.42 1.02 -5.18
C ASN A 74 2.96 1.04 -6.65
N LEU A 75 3.27 2.15 -7.33
CA LEU A 75 2.78 2.45 -8.67
C LEU A 75 3.27 1.49 -9.73
N LEU A 76 4.47 0.93 -9.58
CA LEU A 76 4.96 -0.05 -10.55
C LEU A 76 4.10 -1.31 -10.53
N MET A 77 3.81 -1.84 -9.34
CA MET A 77 2.92 -2.98 -9.20
C MET A 77 1.50 -2.63 -9.66
N MET A 78 0.99 -1.48 -9.24
CA MET A 78 -0.36 -1.03 -9.63
C MET A 78 -0.50 -0.87 -11.15
N TYR A 79 0.52 -0.32 -11.82
CA TYR A 79 0.54 -0.17 -13.27
C TYR A 79 0.56 -1.52 -13.99
N LYS A 80 1.40 -2.46 -13.54
CA LYS A 80 1.42 -3.84 -14.06
C LYS A 80 0.02 -4.45 -14.03
N TYR A 81 -0.67 -4.32 -12.90
CA TYR A 81 -2.03 -4.86 -12.76
C TYR A 81 -3.08 -4.12 -13.57
N SER A 82 -2.97 -2.80 -13.71
CA SER A 82 -3.84 -2.05 -14.61
C SER A 82 -3.69 -2.54 -16.05
N LYS A 83 -2.47 -2.86 -16.48
CA LYS A 83 -2.21 -3.40 -17.82
C LYS A 83 -2.80 -4.80 -18.03
N GLU A 84 -2.66 -5.68 -17.05
CA GLU A 84 -3.26 -7.02 -17.11
C GLU A 84 -4.80 -6.97 -17.23
N ILE A 85 -5.46 -6.03 -16.53
CA ILE A 85 -6.92 -5.82 -16.65
C ILE A 85 -7.28 -5.32 -18.06
N GLU A 86 -6.51 -4.36 -18.60
CA GLU A 86 -6.72 -3.83 -19.95
C GLU A 86 -6.56 -4.92 -21.02
N GLU A 87 -5.53 -5.77 -20.90
CA GLU A 87 -5.21 -6.83 -21.85
C GLU A 87 -6.22 -7.99 -21.82
N SER A 88 -6.70 -8.35 -20.63
CA SER A 88 -7.74 -9.36 -20.44
C SER A 88 -9.13 -8.91 -20.91
N LYS A 89 -9.32 -7.62 -21.21
CA LYS A 89 -10.60 -7.00 -21.57
C LYS A 89 -11.69 -7.24 -20.53
N GLU A 90 -11.31 -7.42 -19.28
CA GLU A 90 -12.23 -7.50 -18.16
C GLU A 90 -12.90 -6.12 -17.95
N ASP A 91 -14.22 -6.10 -17.72
CA ASP A 91 -14.90 -4.89 -17.20
C ASP A 91 -14.58 -4.73 -15.71
N ASP A 92 -13.34 -4.32 -15.43
CA ASP A 92 -12.81 -4.11 -14.09
C ASP A 92 -11.85 -2.90 -14.08
N GLY A 93 -11.44 -2.49 -12.89
CA GLY A 93 -10.50 -1.40 -12.71
C GLY A 93 -9.78 -1.47 -11.37
N ILE A 94 -8.87 -0.54 -11.15
CA ILE A 94 -8.16 -0.41 -9.88
C ILE A 94 -8.82 0.67 -9.03
N CYS A 95 -8.99 0.36 -7.74
CA CYS A 95 -9.32 1.31 -6.70
C CYS A 95 -8.24 1.30 -5.61
N ILE A 96 -8.14 2.41 -4.89
CA ILE A 96 -7.14 2.63 -3.85
C ILE A 96 -7.85 2.98 -2.54
N LEU A 97 -7.62 2.18 -1.51
CA LEU A 97 -8.17 2.33 -0.16
C LEU A 97 -7.17 3.09 0.71
N PHE A 98 -7.65 4.08 1.46
CA PHE A 98 -6.84 4.90 2.35
C PHE A 98 -7.24 4.67 3.81
N ILE A 99 -6.30 4.25 4.63
CA ILE A 99 -6.49 3.97 6.06
C ILE A 99 -5.64 4.96 6.86
N PRO A 100 -6.22 5.76 7.78
CA PRO A 100 -5.46 6.74 8.55
C PRO A 100 -4.38 6.07 9.41
N VAL A 101 -3.18 6.64 9.47
CA VAL A 101 -2.10 6.08 10.31
C VAL A 101 -2.48 6.07 11.80
N GLY A 102 -3.31 7.02 12.25
CA GLY A 102 -3.84 7.02 13.62
C GLY A 102 -4.69 5.79 13.97
N ASP A 103 -5.22 5.08 12.97
CA ASP A 103 -5.95 3.82 13.17
C ASP A 103 -5.03 2.59 13.27
N LEU A 104 -3.70 2.74 13.12
CA LEU A 104 -2.76 1.63 13.31
C LEU A 104 -2.83 1.02 14.70
N LYS A 105 -3.21 1.80 15.71
CA LYS A 105 -3.45 1.29 17.07
C LYS A 105 -4.61 0.29 17.12
N LYS A 106 -5.62 0.44 16.27
CA LYS A 106 -6.73 -0.52 16.14
C LYS A 106 -6.25 -1.76 15.41
N ILE A 107 -5.47 -1.60 14.34
CA ILE A 107 -4.90 -2.69 13.55
C ILE A 107 -3.95 -3.55 14.39
N ALA A 108 -3.09 -2.92 15.20
CA ALA A 108 -2.14 -3.60 16.08
C ALA A 108 -2.80 -4.47 17.17
N LYS A 109 -4.10 -4.26 17.45
CA LYS A 109 -4.90 -5.14 18.32
C LYS A 109 -5.40 -6.38 17.60
N LEU A 110 -5.50 -6.34 16.27
CA LEU A 110 -6.00 -7.43 15.42
C LEU A 110 -4.88 -8.38 15.00
N GLY A 111 -3.65 -7.87 14.87
CA GLY A 111 -2.47 -8.67 14.56
C GLY A 111 -1.21 -7.85 14.44
N ARG A 112 -0.20 -8.41 13.77
CA ARG A 112 1.14 -7.83 13.68
C ARG A 112 1.29 -6.97 12.44
N ILE A 113 2.06 -5.89 12.57
CA ILE A 113 2.41 -4.95 11.51
C ILE A 113 3.91 -5.11 11.23
N TYR A 114 4.27 -5.22 9.96
CA TYR A 114 5.65 -5.39 9.53
C TYR A 114 6.08 -4.27 8.59
N PHE A 115 7.26 -3.72 8.80
CA PHE A 115 7.84 -2.67 7.95
C PHE A 115 8.99 -3.22 7.12
N TYR A 116 9.01 -2.84 5.84
CA TYR A 116 10.03 -3.22 4.87
C TYR A 116 10.44 -2.00 4.04
N HIS A 117 11.70 -1.59 4.16
CA HIS A 117 12.28 -0.44 3.45
C HIS A 117 12.45 -0.68 1.96
N THR A 118 12.33 -1.92 1.50
CA THR A 118 12.25 -2.30 0.09
C THR A 118 11.18 -3.38 -0.07
N ASN A 119 10.92 -3.83 -1.30
CA ASN A 119 9.92 -4.86 -1.57
C ASN A 119 10.17 -6.09 -0.68
N ALA A 120 9.14 -6.48 0.08
CA ALA A 120 9.20 -7.55 1.08
C ALA A 120 9.56 -8.93 0.49
N ALA A 121 9.39 -9.13 -0.82
CA ALA A 121 9.85 -10.34 -1.52
C ALA A 121 11.37 -10.55 -1.46
N ASN A 122 12.15 -9.48 -1.18
CA ASN A 122 13.60 -9.56 -1.00
C ASN A 122 14.03 -9.71 0.47
N ALA A 123 13.11 -9.63 1.43
CA ALA A 123 13.43 -9.62 2.86
C ALA A 123 13.33 -11.04 3.45
N ILE A 124 14.44 -11.58 3.95
CA ILE A 124 14.47 -12.84 4.71
C ILE A 124 14.48 -12.48 6.20
N PHE A 125 13.34 -12.55 6.90
CA PHE A 125 13.30 -12.28 8.34
C PHE A 125 12.91 -13.50 9.19
N LYS A 126 13.66 -13.68 10.28
CA LYS A 126 13.37 -14.64 11.36
C LYS A 126 12.40 -14.01 12.36
N LYS A 127 11.40 -14.81 12.75
CA LYS A 127 10.37 -14.51 13.76
C LYS A 127 11.02 -14.01 15.07
N SER A 128 10.77 -12.77 15.48
CA SER A 128 11.09 -12.26 16.83
C SER A 128 9.95 -12.56 17.81
N SER A 129 10.32 -12.79 19.07
CA SER A 129 9.47 -13.36 20.12
C SER A 129 8.38 -12.43 20.66
N GLU A 130 7.16 -12.99 20.75
CA GLU A 130 6.05 -12.86 21.71
C GLU A 130 5.60 -11.58 22.43
N SER A 131 6.18 -10.38 22.25
CA SER A 131 5.67 -9.20 22.99
C SER A 131 5.46 -7.90 22.22
N VAL A 132 5.67 -7.88 20.90
CA VAL A 132 5.48 -6.65 20.10
C VAL A 132 4.51 -6.92 18.94
N SER A 133 3.54 -6.02 18.76
CA SER A 133 2.59 -6.03 17.61
C SER A 133 3.21 -5.44 16.34
N VAL A 134 4.49 -5.08 16.40
CA VAL A 134 5.30 -4.48 15.34
C VAL A 134 6.56 -5.33 15.22
N ASP A 135 6.82 -5.87 14.04
CA ASP A 135 7.98 -6.70 13.73
C ASP A 135 8.59 -6.23 12.39
N GLY A 136 9.73 -6.76 11.95
CA GLY A 136 10.39 -6.35 10.70
C GLY A 136 11.53 -5.35 10.90
N GLU A 137 11.79 -4.52 9.89
CA GLU A 137 12.80 -3.46 9.95
C GLU A 137 12.31 -2.28 10.80
N ASP A 138 13.22 -1.37 11.17
CA ASP A 138 12.79 -0.19 11.91
C ASP A 138 12.00 0.75 11.00
N ILE A 139 10.99 1.45 11.52
CA ILE A 139 10.13 2.32 10.70
C ILE A 139 10.94 3.44 10.01
N GLU A 140 12.04 3.90 10.61
CA GLU A 140 13.00 4.84 10.02
C GLU A 140 13.65 4.29 8.76
N ASP A 141 13.77 2.97 8.64
CA ASP A 141 14.39 2.38 7.48
C ASP A 141 13.60 2.69 6.20
N LEU A 142 12.27 2.85 6.30
CA LEU A 142 11.42 3.32 5.20
C LEU A 142 11.80 4.73 4.70
N PHE A 143 12.47 5.52 5.53
CA PHE A 143 12.79 6.94 5.32
C PHE A 143 14.29 7.23 5.41
N ARG A 144 15.17 6.24 5.19
CA ARG A 144 16.63 6.46 5.17
C ARG A 144 17.01 7.61 4.24
N ASP A 145 17.88 8.49 4.72
CA ASP A 145 18.33 9.64 3.94
C ASP A 145 19.07 9.24 2.67
N GLU A 146 19.74 8.08 2.69
CA GLU A 146 20.49 7.53 1.55
C GLU A 146 20.19 6.04 1.35
N MET A 147 19.97 5.64 0.10
CA MET A 147 19.80 4.23 -0.28
C MET A 147 20.40 3.94 -1.66
N SER A 148 20.98 2.76 -1.83
CA SER A 148 21.45 2.29 -3.14
C SER A 148 20.34 1.53 -3.88
N THR A 149 20.10 1.91 -5.14
CA THR A 149 19.18 1.20 -6.02
C THR A 149 19.80 -0.10 -6.53
N LYS A 150 18.98 -1.01 -7.07
CA LYS A 150 19.46 -2.25 -7.73
C LYS A 150 20.39 -1.98 -8.92
N GLN A 151 20.35 -0.78 -9.49
CA GLN A 151 21.17 -0.35 -10.62
C GLN A 151 22.49 0.30 -10.16
N GLY A 152 22.80 0.27 -8.86
CA GLY A 152 24.02 0.84 -8.29
C GLY A 152 24.01 2.37 -8.20
N ARG A 153 22.85 3.02 -8.36
CA ARG A 153 22.71 4.47 -8.14
C ARG A 153 22.45 4.73 -6.66
N THR A 154 22.98 5.82 -6.13
CA THR A 154 22.64 6.30 -4.80
C THR A 154 21.51 7.31 -4.90
N VAL A 155 20.42 7.07 -4.18
CA VAL A 155 19.33 8.03 -3.97
C VAL A 155 19.57 8.71 -2.63
N ASN A 156 19.53 10.02 -2.62
CA ASN A 156 19.56 10.85 -1.43
C ASN A 156 18.26 11.67 -1.33
N ARG A 157 17.57 11.59 -0.20
CA ARG A 157 16.26 12.26 -0.03
C ARG A 157 16.30 13.77 -0.27
N THR A 158 17.38 14.43 0.15
CA THR A 158 17.53 15.89 0.01
C THR A 158 17.83 16.24 -1.44
N ASP A 159 18.82 15.57 -2.04
CA ASP A 159 19.26 15.86 -3.40
C ASP A 159 18.20 15.50 -4.46
N ASP A 160 17.46 14.42 -4.22
CA ASP A 160 16.37 13.95 -5.09
C ASP A 160 15.01 14.61 -4.79
N GLY A 161 14.95 15.49 -3.79
CA GLY A 161 13.75 16.22 -3.42
C GLY A 161 12.58 15.32 -2.99
N ILE A 162 12.86 14.25 -2.23
CA ILE A 162 11.84 13.32 -1.73
C ILE A 162 11.15 13.93 -0.50
N PRO A 163 9.86 14.28 -0.58
CA PRO A 163 9.12 14.88 0.53
C PRO A 163 9.09 13.99 1.78
N CYS A 164 8.95 14.61 2.95
CA CYS A 164 8.93 13.92 4.25
C CYS A 164 7.97 12.71 4.29
N PHE A 165 6.80 12.86 3.69
CA PHE A 165 5.71 11.87 3.71
C PHE A 165 5.90 10.70 2.73
N LEU A 166 6.85 10.78 1.79
CA LEU A 166 7.17 9.69 0.89
C LEU A 166 8.32 8.85 1.45
N THR A 167 8.22 7.53 1.28
CA THR A 167 9.31 6.60 1.55
C THR A 167 10.48 6.86 0.63
N THR A 168 11.68 6.46 1.05
CA THR A 168 12.86 6.60 0.21
C THR A 168 12.72 5.66 -1.00
N ASP A 169 12.56 4.35 -0.79
CA ASP A 169 12.21 3.37 -1.85
C ASP A 169 10.70 3.42 -2.17
N PRO A 170 10.29 3.62 -3.43
CA PRO A 170 8.88 3.55 -3.86
C PRO A 170 8.21 2.18 -3.66
N GLN A 171 9.00 1.12 -3.47
CA GLN A 171 8.53 -0.24 -3.19
C GLN A 171 8.58 -0.61 -1.71
N ALA A 172 8.85 0.36 -0.83
CA ALA A 172 8.69 0.14 0.60
C ALA A 172 7.26 -0.32 0.92
N GLU A 173 7.14 -1.32 1.78
CA GLU A 173 5.87 -1.99 2.09
C GLU A 173 5.64 -2.07 3.60
N VAL A 174 4.37 -1.95 3.96
CA VAL A 174 3.86 -2.32 5.29
C VAL A 174 3.01 -3.55 5.12
N GLN A 175 3.34 -4.65 5.80
CA GLN A 175 2.52 -5.87 5.77
C GLN A 175 1.74 -6.01 7.07
N ILE A 176 0.49 -6.43 6.96
CA ILE A 176 -0.38 -6.66 8.12
C ILE A 176 -0.82 -8.13 8.12
N ASP A 177 -0.51 -8.81 9.21
CA ASP A 177 -0.90 -10.20 9.51
C ASP A 177 -2.22 -10.22 10.29
N ALA A 178 -3.24 -9.62 9.69
CA ALA A 178 -4.60 -9.57 10.21
C ALA A 178 -5.56 -9.15 9.10
N THR A 179 -6.83 -9.51 9.27
CA THR A 179 -7.90 -8.92 8.47
C THR A 179 -8.11 -7.48 8.91
N VAL A 180 -7.93 -6.53 7.99
CA VAL A 180 -8.17 -5.11 8.26
C VAL A 180 -9.63 -4.78 7.92
N PRO A 181 -10.50 -4.44 8.90
CA PRO A 181 -11.90 -4.17 8.63
C PRO A 181 -12.09 -2.98 7.69
N PHE A 182 -13.07 -3.07 6.79
CA PHE A 182 -13.37 -1.98 5.87
C PHE A 182 -13.77 -0.68 6.59
N ASP A 183 -14.30 -0.76 7.81
CA ASP A 183 -14.67 0.42 8.61
C ASP A 183 -13.46 1.28 9.04
N LEU A 184 -12.23 0.77 8.85
CA LEU A 184 -10.99 1.56 9.01
C LEU A 184 -10.58 2.29 7.72
N VAL A 185 -11.19 1.98 6.58
CA VAL A 185 -10.96 2.70 5.32
C VAL A 185 -11.67 4.04 5.39
N LYS A 186 -10.90 5.13 5.35
CA LYS A 186 -11.42 6.50 5.43
C LYS A 186 -12.11 6.92 4.14
N PHE A 187 -11.50 6.59 3.00
CA PHE A 187 -12.02 6.87 1.66
C PHE A 187 -11.39 5.94 0.62
N VAL A 188 -12.02 5.90 -0.56
CA VAL A 188 -11.55 5.20 -1.75
C VAL A 188 -11.22 6.23 -2.84
N SER A 189 -10.18 5.98 -3.63
CA SER A 189 -9.83 6.75 -4.82
C SER A 189 -9.80 5.86 -6.06
N VAL A 190 -10.30 6.38 -7.18
CA VAL A 190 -10.36 5.71 -8.48
C VAL A 190 -9.92 6.64 -9.60
N LYS A 191 -9.50 6.09 -10.74
CA LYS A 191 -8.85 6.88 -11.82
C LYS A 191 -9.82 7.79 -12.58
N ASP A 192 -11.08 7.41 -12.69
CA ASP A 192 -12.08 8.07 -13.53
C ASP A 192 -13.49 8.06 -12.89
N ILE A 193 -14.42 8.76 -13.53
CA ILE A 193 -15.79 8.92 -13.06
C ILE A 193 -16.61 7.63 -13.20
N GLU A 194 -16.31 6.79 -14.19
CA GLU A 194 -17.03 5.54 -14.43
C GLU A 194 -16.79 4.56 -13.28
N LEU A 195 -15.51 4.36 -12.91
CA LEU A 195 -15.16 3.57 -11.74
C LEU A 195 -15.71 4.18 -10.46
N LYS A 196 -15.79 5.51 -10.36
CA LYS A 196 -16.34 6.17 -9.17
C LYS A 196 -17.79 5.77 -8.97
N LEU A 197 -18.62 5.86 -10.01
CA LEU A 197 -20.03 5.48 -9.95
C LEU A 197 -20.17 3.98 -9.63
N LYS A 198 -19.36 3.11 -10.24
CA LYS A 198 -19.34 1.67 -9.95
C LYS A 198 -19.04 1.38 -8.48
N VAL A 199 -18.03 2.04 -7.91
CA VAL A 199 -17.66 1.88 -6.49
C VAL A 199 -18.72 2.43 -5.54
N GLU A 200 -19.28 3.61 -5.83
CA GLU A 200 -20.36 4.20 -5.04
C GLU A 200 -21.60 3.30 -5.02
N GLU A 201 -21.94 2.69 -6.15
CA GLU A 201 -23.03 1.72 -6.24
C GLU A 201 -22.78 0.47 -5.37
N LEU A 202 -21.56 -0.10 -5.42
CA LEU A 202 -21.19 -1.24 -4.59
C LEU A 202 -21.30 -0.94 -3.09
N LEU A 203 -20.82 0.24 -2.68
CA LEU A 203 -20.93 0.71 -1.28
C LEU A 203 -22.39 0.88 -0.87
N HIS A 204 -23.21 1.47 -1.75
CA HIS A 204 -24.65 1.67 -1.50
C HIS A 204 -25.39 0.34 -1.34
N ARG A 205 -25.16 -0.63 -2.23
CA ARG A 205 -25.78 -1.97 -2.17
C ARG A 205 -25.48 -2.71 -0.88
N GLN A 206 -24.32 -2.45 -0.26
CA GLN A 206 -23.92 -3.04 1.01
C GLN A 206 -24.16 -2.14 2.23
N ALA A 207 -24.92 -1.05 2.06
CA ALA A 207 -25.25 -0.09 3.11
C ALA A 207 -24.02 0.51 3.84
N LYS A 208 -22.90 0.66 3.12
CA LYS A 208 -21.64 1.18 3.67
C LYS A 208 -21.40 2.62 3.22
N ARG A 209 -21.00 3.46 4.18
CA ARG A 209 -20.71 4.88 3.93
C ARG A 209 -19.20 5.09 3.90
N CYS A 210 -18.68 5.34 2.71
CA CYS A 210 -17.28 5.67 2.49
C CYS A 210 -17.20 6.68 1.33
N TYR A 211 -16.34 7.69 1.45
CA TYR A 211 -16.19 8.68 0.38
C TYR A 211 -15.43 8.08 -0.80
N VAL A 212 -15.83 8.43 -2.02
CA VAL A 212 -15.16 8.01 -3.25
C VAL A 212 -14.68 9.24 -4.03
N TYR A 213 -13.37 9.33 -4.21
CA TYR A 213 -12.72 10.42 -4.94
C TYR A 213 -12.33 9.97 -6.35
N GLN A 214 -12.59 10.84 -7.33
CA GLN A 214 -12.02 10.71 -8.67
C GLN A 214 -10.64 11.35 -8.66
N ALA A 215 -9.61 10.51 -8.67
CA ALA A 215 -8.23 10.86 -8.37
C ALA A 215 -8.03 11.46 -6.97
N TRP A 216 -6.87 11.18 -6.37
CA TRP A 216 -6.48 11.75 -5.09
C TRP A 216 -5.11 12.40 -5.20
N LYS A 217 -5.00 13.61 -4.66
CA LYS A 217 -3.74 14.36 -4.57
C LYS A 217 -3.32 14.36 -3.12
N VAL A 218 -2.22 13.68 -2.82
CA VAL A 218 -1.66 13.64 -1.47
C VAL A 218 -1.28 15.08 -1.07
N LYS A 219 -1.69 15.51 0.13
CA LYS A 219 -1.53 16.90 0.61
C LYS A 219 -2.15 17.98 -0.31
N GLY A 220 -3.05 17.60 -1.23
CA GLY A 220 -3.60 18.52 -2.24
C GLY A 220 -2.61 18.90 -3.35
N GLU A 221 -1.42 18.32 -3.35
CA GLU A 221 -0.34 18.68 -4.27
C GLU A 221 -0.50 18.01 -5.63
N ARG A 222 -0.48 18.81 -6.71
CA ARG A 222 -0.67 18.29 -8.08
C ARG A 222 0.42 17.28 -8.49
N ALA A 223 1.63 17.43 -7.97
CA ALA A 223 2.76 16.55 -8.27
C ALA A 223 2.58 15.12 -7.71
N TYR A 224 1.68 14.95 -6.74
CA TYR A 224 1.47 13.71 -6.00
C TYR A 224 0.04 13.20 -6.19
N ASN A 225 -0.36 13.05 -7.46
CA ASN A 225 -1.60 12.35 -7.83
C ASN A 225 -1.36 10.83 -7.78
N VAL A 226 -2.13 10.09 -6.99
CA VAL A 226 -1.93 8.65 -6.74
C VAL A 226 -2.06 7.73 -7.96
N PHE A 227 -2.44 8.26 -9.13
CA PHE A 227 -2.41 7.56 -10.42
C PHE A 227 -1.26 8.00 -11.35
N GLY A 228 -0.39 8.92 -10.90
CA GLY A 228 0.76 9.43 -11.65
C GLY A 228 2.05 9.28 -10.88
N TYR A 229 3.14 8.94 -11.58
CA TYR A 229 4.43 8.65 -10.96
C TYR A 229 5.15 9.91 -10.43
N PRO A 230 5.49 9.99 -9.13
CA PRO A 230 6.23 11.11 -8.56
C PRO A 230 7.61 11.27 -9.18
N LYS A 231 7.93 12.49 -9.63
CA LYS A 231 9.22 12.79 -10.29
C LYS A 231 10.44 12.55 -9.40
N CYS A 232 10.31 12.79 -8.09
CA CYS A 232 11.37 12.56 -7.10
C CYS A 232 11.83 11.10 -7.05
N TRP A 233 11.01 10.16 -7.52
CA TRP A 233 11.34 8.74 -7.56
C TRP A 233 11.84 8.26 -8.93
N HIS A 234 12.09 9.15 -9.90
CA HIS A 234 12.62 8.71 -11.20
C HIS A 234 14.03 8.12 -11.10
N ASN A 235 14.83 8.58 -10.13
CA ASN A 235 16.19 8.10 -9.93
C ASN A 235 16.24 6.67 -9.36
N TRP A 236 15.14 6.17 -8.79
CA TRP A 236 15.03 4.80 -8.29
C TRP A 236 15.02 3.73 -9.38
N TYR A 237 14.31 3.99 -10.47
CA TYR A 237 14.18 3.02 -11.55
C TYR A 237 15.07 3.33 -12.74
N GLY A 238 15.75 4.46 -12.70
CA GLY A 238 16.57 4.96 -13.79
C GLY A 238 15.75 5.04 -15.07
N GLN A 239 15.24 6.23 -15.41
CA GLN A 239 14.94 6.42 -16.82
C GLN A 239 16.24 6.20 -17.59
N ASP A 240 16.23 5.19 -18.47
CA ASP A 240 16.93 5.30 -19.73
C ASP A 240 16.49 6.64 -20.31
N LYS A 241 17.42 7.59 -20.34
CA LYS A 241 17.32 8.70 -21.27
C LYS A 241 17.37 8.06 -22.65
N ASN A 242 16.22 7.73 -23.24
CA ASN A 242 15.97 7.57 -24.68
C ASN A 242 14.52 7.14 -24.92
N GLY A 243 13.76 7.98 -25.62
CA GLY A 243 12.41 7.66 -26.07
C GLY A 243 11.62 8.92 -26.41
N GLU A 244 12.04 9.58 -27.49
CA GLU A 244 11.20 10.50 -28.27
C GLU A 244 9.87 9.85 -28.69
#